data_AF-A0A938AQ43-F1
#
_entry.id   AF-A0A938AQ43-F1
#
_cell.length_a   1.000
_cell.length_b   1.000
_cell.length_c   1.000
_cell.angle_alpha   90.00
_cell.angle_beta   90.00
_cell.angle_gamma   90.00
#
_symmetry.space_group_name_H-M   'P 1'
#
loop_
_entity.id
_entity.type
_entity.pdbx_description
1 polymer ?
#
loop_
_entity_poly.entity_id
_entity_poly.type
_entity_poly.pdbx_seq_one_letter_code
_entity_poly.pdbx_strand_id
1 'polypeptide(L)'
;MRTETHGPARAAEQESAGCVNAVPALSIPKGFRLLALRCYHNDPEPPAFAWLNQRIFRTPERIGRHGLFFGVAFRPEIMDWLIARVGRPSSRENGKPQHNPEWPNIIWHSAQRAWPDDTRTTEWSIEVVFASENVASAFRARWRERLSGGFDG
;
A
#
# COMPACT_ATOMS: atom_id res chain seq x y z
N MET A 1 -27.37 32.20 -26.66
CA MET A 1 -27.55 31.06 -25.74
C MET A 1 -27.11 29.78 -26.44
N ARG A 2 -25.93 29.27 -26.11
CA ARG A 2 -25.51 27.90 -26.38
C ARG A 2 -24.94 27.37 -25.07
N THR A 3 -25.70 26.49 -24.43
CA THR A 3 -25.27 25.76 -23.24
C THR A 3 -24.28 24.70 -23.68
N GLU A 4 -23.00 24.95 -23.46
CA GLU A 4 -21.96 23.93 -23.55
C GLU A 4 -22.06 23.04 -22.32
N THR A 5 -22.60 21.85 -22.53
CA THR A 5 -22.62 20.75 -21.58
C THR A 5 -21.17 20.32 -21.33
N HIS A 6 -20.52 20.91 -20.32
CA HIS A 6 -19.28 20.37 -19.76
C HIS A 6 -19.62 19.06 -19.04
N GLY A 7 -19.66 17.96 -19.80
CA GLY A 7 -19.57 16.60 -19.26
C GLY A 7 -18.27 16.43 -18.46
N PRO A 8 -18.15 15.40 -17.60
CA PRO A 8 -17.02 15.23 -16.70
C PRO A 8 -15.77 14.80 -17.49
N ALA A 9 -15.19 15.73 -18.24
CA ALA A 9 -13.90 15.64 -18.91
C ALA A 9 -12.75 15.93 -17.93
N ARG A 10 -12.84 15.41 -16.70
CA ARG A 10 -11.63 15.08 -15.93
C ARG A 10 -11.32 13.64 -16.28
N ALA A 11 -10.75 13.51 -17.47
CA ALA A 11 -10.14 12.30 -17.96
C ALA A 11 -9.52 11.55 -16.78
N ALA A 12 -9.96 10.30 -16.61
CA ALA A 12 -9.03 9.27 -16.21
C ALA A 12 -7.79 9.49 -17.09
N GLU A 13 -6.73 10.07 -16.53
CA GLU A 13 -5.40 9.96 -17.13
C GLU A 13 -5.26 8.48 -17.42
N GLN A 14 -5.19 8.15 -18.70
CA GLN A 14 -5.22 6.77 -19.15
C GLN A 14 -4.06 6.07 -18.46
N GLU A 15 -4.37 5.21 -17.49
CA GLU A 15 -3.38 4.52 -16.70
C GLU A 15 -2.47 3.78 -17.69
N SER A 16 -1.19 4.12 -17.71
CA SER A 16 -0.19 3.45 -18.54
C SER A 16 0.64 2.52 -17.67
N ALA A 17 1.33 1.57 -18.32
CA ALA A 17 2.24 0.69 -17.62
C ALA A 17 3.21 1.48 -16.73
N GLY A 18 3.76 2.57 -17.28
CA GLY A 18 4.73 3.47 -16.65
C GLY A 18 4.18 4.39 -15.54
N CYS A 19 2.87 4.45 -15.33
CA CYS A 19 2.29 5.35 -14.32
C CYS A 19 2.67 4.90 -12.91
N VAL A 20 3.51 5.68 -12.24
CA VAL A 20 3.93 5.47 -10.84
C VAL A 20 3.08 6.25 -9.83
N ASN A 21 1.98 6.83 -10.29
CA ASN A 21 1.06 7.60 -9.46
C ASN A 21 0.42 6.73 -8.37
N ALA A 22 0.15 7.34 -7.22
CA ALA A 22 -0.54 6.65 -6.14
C ALA A 22 -1.95 6.23 -6.59
N VAL A 23 -2.23 4.94 -6.49
CA VAL A 23 -3.56 4.37 -6.75
C VAL A 23 -4.36 4.33 -5.45
N PRO A 24 -5.66 4.67 -5.45
CA PRO A 24 -6.50 4.58 -4.25
C PRO A 24 -6.48 3.19 -3.61
N ALA A 25 -6.51 3.16 -2.28
CA ALA A 25 -6.63 1.91 -1.53
C ALA A 25 -8.00 1.25 -1.77
N LEU A 26 -8.00 -0.06 -1.96
CA LEU A 26 -9.23 -0.84 -2.03
C LEU A 26 -9.65 -1.23 -0.61
N SER A 27 -10.87 -0.90 -0.23
CA SER A 27 -11.42 -1.33 1.06
C SER A 27 -11.75 -2.82 1.01
N ILE A 28 -11.38 -3.55 2.06
CA ILE A 28 -11.72 -4.97 2.25
C ILE A 28 -12.25 -5.19 3.68
N PRO A 29 -12.86 -6.35 4.00
CA PRO A 29 -13.26 -6.66 5.37
C PRO A 29 -12.08 -6.49 6.35
N LYS A 30 -12.29 -5.75 7.45
CA LYS A 30 -11.26 -5.48 8.46
C LYS A 30 -9.93 -4.92 7.92
N GLY A 31 -9.91 -4.26 6.77
CA GLY A 31 -8.64 -3.91 6.17
C GLY A 31 -8.70 -3.04 4.93
N PHE A 32 -7.57 -3.02 4.23
CA PHE A 32 -7.42 -2.40 2.91
C PHE A 32 -6.34 -3.12 2.10
N ARG A 33 -6.40 -2.97 0.78
CA ARG A 33 -5.38 -3.42 -0.17
C ARG A 33 -4.80 -2.24 -0.94
N LEU A 34 -3.49 -2.20 -1.06
CA LEU A 34 -2.74 -1.16 -1.77
C LEU A 34 -1.89 -1.78 -2.87
N LEU A 35 -1.90 -1.20 -4.06
CA LEU A 35 -0.86 -1.46 -5.04
C LEU A 35 0.43 -0.80 -4.55
N ALA A 36 1.47 -1.61 -4.32
CA ALA A 36 2.72 -1.17 -3.70
C ALA A 36 3.88 -1.14 -4.70
N LEU A 37 3.91 -2.05 -5.66
CA LEU A 37 4.99 -2.17 -6.62
C LEU A 37 4.47 -2.66 -7.97
N ARG A 38 5.05 -2.15 -9.04
CA ARG A 38 4.88 -2.69 -10.40
C ARG A 38 6.24 -3.09 -10.94
N CYS A 39 6.40 -4.35 -11.33
CA CYS A 39 7.58 -4.85 -12.01
C CYS A 39 7.30 -4.93 -13.51
N TYR A 40 8.20 -4.41 -14.32
CA TYR A 40 8.13 -4.41 -15.78
C TYR A 40 8.96 -5.56 -16.31
N HIS A 41 8.37 -6.35 -17.19
CA HIS A 41 9.02 -7.50 -17.79
C HIS A 41 9.12 -7.25 -19.30
N ASN A 42 10.18 -6.54 -19.69
CA ASN A 42 10.54 -6.34 -21.10
C ASN A 42 11.76 -7.19 -21.42
N ASP A 43 11.68 -8.07 -22.41
CA ASP A 43 12.82 -8.87 -22.88
C ASP A 43 13.62 -8.04 -23.91
N PRO A 44 14.97 -7.97 -23.87
CA PRO A 44 15.95 -8.65 -23.02
C PRO A 44 16.46 -7.82 -21.83
N GLU A 45 15.72 -6.78 -21.42
CA GLU A 45 16.17 -5.89 -20.36
C GLU A 45 15.99 -6.54 -18.98
N PRO A 46 16.88 -6.24 -18.02
CA PRO A 46 16.64 -6.62 -16.64
C PRO A 46 15.32 -5.98 -16.14
N PRO A 47 14.51 -6.70 -15.34
CA PRO A 47 13.21 -6.21 -14.92
C PRO A 47 13.36 -4.91 -14.10
N ALA A 48 12.77 -3.84 -14.62
CA ALA A 48 12.61 -2.59 -13.89
C ALA A 48 11.44 -2.69 -12.90
N PHE A 49 11.43 -1.85 -11.89
CA PHE A 49 10.30 -1.78 -10.96
C PHE A 49 10.01 -0.35 -10.55
N ALA A 50 8.76 -0.09 -10.16
CA ALA A 50 8.29 1.18 -9.63
C ALA A 50 7.62 0.97 -8.28
N TRP A 51 8.14 1.63 -7.24
CA TRP A 51 7.52 1.66 -5.91
C TRP A 51 6.46 2.76 -5.86
N LEU A 52 5.21 2.41 -5.56
CA LEU A 52 4.12 3.37 -5.47
C LEU A 52 4.08 3.97 -4.06
N ASN A 53 4.24 5.29 -3.96
CA ASN A 53 4.24 5.98 -2.68
C ASN A 53 2.82 6.15 -2.10
N GLN A 54 2.40 5.16 -1.32
CA GLN A 54 1.09 5.13 -0.65
C GLN A 54 1.09 5.85 0.71
N ARG A 55 2.20 6.48 1.13
CA ARG A 55 2.39 7.16 2.43
C ARG A 55 2.09 6.32 3.69
N ILE A 56 1.88 5.02 3.56
CA ILE A 56 1.60 4.07 4.66
C ILE A 56 2.86 3.32 5.09
N PHE A 57 3.58 2.78 4.12
CA PHE A 57 4.82 2.05 4.34
C PHE A 57 6.02 2.96 4.11
N ARG A 58 7.15 2.61 4.73
CA ARG A 58 8.43 3.21 4.41
C ARG A 58 8.82 2.83 2.98
N THR A 59 9.43 3.76 2.27
CA THR A 59 10.10 3.43 1.01
C THR A 59 11.26 2.48 1.32
N PRO A 60 11.38 1.33 0.63
CA PRO A 60 12.50 0.43 0.83
C PRO A 60 13.83 1.12 0.50
N GLU A 61 14.74 1.21 1.47
CA GLU A 61 16.06 1.86 1.29
C GLU A 61 17.05 0.97 0.51
N ARG A 62 16.85 -0.34 0.54
CA ARG A 62 17.66 -1.33 -0.18
C ARG A 62 16.78 -2.38 -0.80
N ILE A 63 16.48 -2.19 -2.08
CA ILE A 63 16.00 -3.28 -2.91
C ILE A 63 17.23 -4.15 -3.15
N GLY A 64 17.25 -5.31 -2.49
CA GLY A 64 18.45 -6.10 -2.29
C GLY A 64 19.09 -6.55 -3.62
N ARG A 65 20.42 -6.70 -3.60
CA ARG A 65 21.25 -7.23 -4.70
C ARG A 65 20.88 -8.65 -5.19
N HIS A 66 19.94 -9.32 -4.52
CA HIS A 66 19.50 -10.70 -4.79
C HIS A 66 18.00 -10.79 -5.14
N GLY A 67 17.33 -9.66 -5.40
CA GLY A 67 15.90 -9.60 -5.72
C GLY A 67 15.12 -8.66 -4.81
N LEU A 68 13.81 -8.60 -5.04
CA LEU A 68 12.88 -7.77 -4.27
C LEU A 68 12.71 -8.35 -2.86
N PHE A 69 13.22 -7.63 -1.85
CA PHE A 69 12.93 -7.94 -0.45
C PHE A 69 11.59 -7.30 -0.07
N PHE A 70 10.61 -8.13 0.30
CA PHE A 70 9.22 -7.71 0.57
C PHE A 70 8.97 -7.31 2.04
N GLY A 71 10.03 -7.06 2.81
CA GLY A 71 9.88 -6.55 4.17
C GLY A 71 9.36 -5.12 4.13
N VAL A 72 8.07 -4.94 4.38
CA VAL A 72 7.46 -3.63 4.53
C VAL A 72 7.33 -3.28 6.00
N ALA A 73 7.88 -2.12 6.34
CA ALA A 73 7.67 -1.50 7.63
C ALA A 73 6.66 -0.37 7.45
N PHE A 74 5.67 -0.30 8.33
CA PHE A 74 4.86 0.90 8.46
C PHE A 74 5.78 2.10 8.75
N ARG A 75 5.34 3.28 8.32
CA ARG A 75 6.00 4.53 8.73
C ARG A 75 5.98 4.67 10.26
N PRO A 76 6.98 5.34 10.86
CA PRO A 76 7.10 5.48 12.31
C PRO A 76 5.80 5.92 13.00
N GLU A 77 5.11 6.93 12.45
CA GLU A 77 3.89 7.45 13.05
C GLU A 77 2.71 6.46 13.08
N ILE A 78 2.67 5.54 12.11
CA ILE A 78 1.66 4.46 12.08
C ILE A 78 2.05 3.38 13.07
N MET A 79 3.36 3.06 13.17
CA MET A 79 3.86 2.16 14.20
C MET A 79 3.53 2.69 15.59
N ASP A 80 3.79 3.96 15.88
CA ASP A 80 3.52 4.57 17.18
C ASP A 80 2.03 4.53 17.53
N TRP A 81 1.16 4.85 16.55
CA TRP A 81 -0.28 4.75 16.73
C TRP A 81 -0.74 3.30 16.99
N LEU A 82 -0.26 2.34 16.20
CA LEU A 82 -0.57 0.92 16.41
C LEU A 82 -0.06 0.46 17.78
N ILE A 83 1.13 0.92 18.20
CA ILE A 83 1.71 0.55 19.49
C ILE A 83 0.84 1.05 20.64
N ALA A 84 0.43 2.32 20.57
CA ALA A 84 -0.46 2.91 21.56
C ALA A 84 -1.84 2.22 21.59
N ARG A 85 -2.32 1.73 20.44
CA ARG A 85 -3.67 1.15 20.32
C ARG A 85 -3.75 -0.31 20.72
N VAL A 86 -2.80 -1.13 20.29
CA VAL A 86 -2.88 -2.60 20.43
C VAL A 86 -1.62 -3.23 21.04
N GLY A 87 -0.62 -2.45 21.48
CA GLY A 87 0.59 -2.94 22.16
C GLY A 87 1.78 -3.14 21.23
N ARG A 88 2.85 -3.84 21.60
CA ARG A 88 3.97 -4.05 20.66
C ARG A 88 3.64 -5.16 19.65
N PRO A 89 4.19 -5.15 18.42
CA PRO A 89 4.00 -6.23 17.43
C PRO A 89 4.45 -7.60 17.94
N SER A 90 5.49 -7.59 18.76
CA SER A 90 5.99 -8.78 19.43
C SER A 90 6.51 -8.43 20.81
N SER A 91 6.46 -9.40 21.69
CA SER A 91 7.04 -9.35 23.03
C SER A 91 7.97 -10.55 23.21
N ARG A 92 8.77 -10.51 24.29
CA ARG A 92 9.49 -11.68 24.77
C ARG A 92 8.93 -12.05 26.13
N GLU A 93 8.13 -13.09 26.18
CA GLU A 93 7.65 -13.68 27.43
C GLU A 93 8.47 -14.93 27.71
N ASN A 94 9.09 -15.02 28.90
CA ASN A 94 9.95 -16.14 29.29
C ASN A 94 11.07 -16.46 28.27
N GLY A 95 11.62 -15.42 27.62
CA GLY A 95 12.69 -15.55 26.62
C GLY A 95 12.23 -16.03 25.24
N LYS A 96 10.95 -16.38 25.04
CA LYS A 96 10.40 -16.80 23.76
C LYS A 96 9.76 -15.61 23.03
N PRO A 97 10.04 -15.41 21.72
CA PRO A 97 9.34 -14.40 20.94
C PRO A 97 7.88 -14.80 20.78
N GLN A 98 6.97 -13.90 21.15
CA GLN A 98 5.54 -14.06 20.95
C GLN A 98 5.03 -12.93 20.06
N HIS A 99 4.27 -13.29 19.03
CA HIS A 99 3.58 -12.32 18.18
C HIS A 99 2.31 -11.84 18.87
N ASN A 100 2.02 -10.55 18.76
CA ASN A 100 0.79 -9.98 19.27
C ASN A 100 -0.38 -10.29 18.31
N PRO A 101 -1.39 -11.07 18.72
CA PRO A 101 -2.50 -11.45 17.84
C PRO A 101 -3.37 -10.26 17.40
N GLU A 102 -3.32 -9.13 18.13
CA GLU A 102 -4.03 -7.91 17.77
C GLU A 102 -3.31 -7.08 16.69
N TRP A 103 -2.07 -7.45 16.34
CA TRP A 103 -1.30 -6.77 15.32
C TRP A 103 -1.89 -7.04 13.92
N PRO A 104 -1.92 -6.04 13.02
CA PRO A 104 -2.39 -6.27 11.67
C PRO A 104 -1.49 -7.25 10.92
N ASN A 105 -2.13 -8.16 10.17
CA ASN A 105 -1.45 -9.02 9.22
C ASN A 105 -1.16 -8.24 7.95
N ILE A 106 0.04 -8.45 7.40
CA ILE A 106 0.48 -7.85 6.14
C ILE A 106 0.71 -8.99 5.16
N ILE A 107 -0.09 -9.03 4.10
CA ILE A 107 -0.11 -10.12 3.13
C ILE A 107 0.24 -9.56 1.75
N TRP A 108 1.21 -10.19 1.09
CA TRP A 108 1.57 -9.84 -0.27
C TRP A 108 0.78 -10.67 -1.28
N HIS A 109 0.30 -9.99 -2.31
CA HIS A 109 -0.32 -10.60 -3.48
C HIS A 109 0.41 -10.15 -4.73
N SER A 110 0.51 -11.03 -5.72
CA SER A 110 1.00 -10.67 -7.04
C SER A 110 -0.01 -11.07 -8.11
N ALA A 111 -0.09 -10.28 -9.17
CA ALA A 111 -0.89 -10.57 -10.34
C ALA A 111 -0.14 -10.12 -11.59
N GLN A 112 -0.27 -10.89 -12.67
CA GLN A 112 0.21 -10.45 -13.98
C GLN A 112 -0.82 -9.50 -14.60
N ARG A 113 -0.33 -8.44 -15.26
CA ARG A 113 -1.16 -7.50 -16.01
C ARG A 113 -0.52 -7.26 -17.37
N ALA A 114 -1.33 -7.47 -18.42
CA ALA A 114 -1.01 -7.06 -19.78
C ALA A 114 -1.61 -5.68 -20.03
N TRP A 115 -0.83 -4.80 -20.62
CA TRP A 115 -1.23 -3.43 -20.97
C TRP A 115 -1.62 -3.35 -22.45
N PRO A 116 -2.36 -2.31 -22.87
CA PRO A 116 -2.77 -2.15 -24.27
C PRO A 116 -1.62 -1.97 -25.28
N ASP A 117 -0.42 -1.63 -24.80
CA ASP A 117 0.81 -1.44 -25.57
C ASP A 117 1.71 -2.69 -25.58
N ASP A 118 1.14 -3.87 -25.30
CA ASP A 118 1.83 -5.16 -25.13
C ASP A 118 2.85 -5.20 -23.98
N THR A 119 2.99 -4.13 -23.20
CA THR A 119 3.82 -4.15 -21.99
C THR A 119 3.27 -5.19 -21.01
N ARG A 120 4.15 -5.99 -20.41
CA ARG A 120 3.80 -6.95 -19.37
C ARG A 120 4.36 -6.51 -18.04
N THR A 121 3.50 -6.55 -17.02
CA THR A 121 3.92 -6.22 -15.66
C THR A 121 3.46 -7.27 -14.67
N THR A 122 4.20 -7.39 -13.56
CA THR A 122 3.70 -8.02 -12.34
C THR A 122 3.38 -6.92 -11.34
N GLU A 123 2.12 -6.81 -10.99
CA GLU A 123 1.63 -5.92 -9.94
C GLU A 123 1.69 -6.63 -8.60
N TRP A 124 2.30 -5.98 -7.61
CA TRP A 124 2.38 -6.47 -6.25
C TRP A 124 1.56 -5.58 -5.34
N SER A 125 0.56 -6.19 -4.72
CA SER A 125 -0.33 -5.53 -3.77
C SER A 125 -0.04 -5.99 -2.36
N ILE A 126 -0.19 -5.07 -1.40
CA ILE A 126 -0.13 -5.36 0.02
C ILE A 126 -1.55 -5.26 0.57
N GLU A 127 -1.99 -6.33 1.22
CA GLU A 127 -3.20 -6.38 1.99
C GLU A 127 -2.87 -6.23 3.48
N VAL A 128 -3.52 -5.28 4.15
CA VAL A 128 -3.42 -5.06 5.59
C VAL A 128 -4.75 -5.45 6.23
N VAL A 129 -4.71 -6.48 7.08
CA VAL A 129 -5.89 -7.02 7.77
C VAL A 129 -5.73 -6.84 9.27
N PHE A 130 -6.59 -6.03 9.88
CA PHE A 130 -6.63 -5.84 11.32
C PHE A 130 -7.35 -7.00 12.01
N ALA A 131 -6.99 -7.29 13.27
CA ALA A 131 -7.61 -8.35 14.05
C ALA A 131 -9.14 -8.14 14.25
N SER A 132 -9.57 -6.88 14.38
CA SER A 132 -10.96 -6.50 14.60
C SER A 132 -11.43 -5.34 13.71
N GLU A 133 -12.74 -5.31 13.43
CA GLU A 133 -13.35 -4.21 12.68
C GLU A 133 -13.27 -2.87 13.44
N ASN A 134 -13.20 -2.91 14.78
CA ASN A 134 -13.01 -1.72 15.60
C ASN A 134 -11.67 -1.05 15.29
N VAL A 135 -10.58 -1.82 15.27
CA VAL A 135 -9.24 -1.31 14.95
C VAL A 135 -9.19 -0.84 13.50
N ALA A 136 -9.77 -1.60 12.57
CA ALA A 136 -9.85 -1.20 11.16
C ALA A 136 -10.59 0.14 10.97
N SER A 137 -11.73 0.31 11.62
CA SER A 137 -12.54 1.54 11.54
C SER A 137 -11.81 2.74 12.15
N ALA A 138 -11.16 2.54 13.30
CA ALA A 138 -10.35 3.58 13.95
C ALA A 138 -9.16 4.00 13.06
N PHE A 139 -8.49 3.04 12.44
CA PHE A 139 -7.40 3.32 11.49
C PHE A 139 -7.90 4.13 10.29
N ARG A 140 -9.01 3.69 9.66
CA ARG A 140 -9.60 4.38 8.50
C ARG A 140 -9.98 5.83 8.83
N ALA A 141 -10.60 6.07 9.99
CA ALA A 141 -10.99 7.40 10.44
C ALA A 141 -9.76 8.31 10.60
N ARG A 142 -8.75 7.86 11.36
CA ARG A 142 -7.50 8.60 11.58
C ARG A 142 -6.77 8.88 10.27
N TRP A 143 -6.67 7.89 9.39
CA TRP A 143 -5.94 8.05 8.14
C TRP A 143 -6.64 9.01 7.18
N ARG A 144 -7.98 8.98 7.12
CA ARG A 144 -8.77 9.92 6.32
C ARG A 144 -8.60 11.36 6.81
N GLU A 145 -8.64 11.58 8.12
CA GLU A 145 -8.40 12.90 8.73
C GLU A 145 -7.03 13.44 8.34
N ARG A 146 -5.98 12.62 8.48
CA ARG A 146 -4.61 12.97 8.07
C ARG A 146 -4.51 13.32 6.58
N LEU A 147 -5.11 12.53 5.69
CA LEU A 147 -5.08 12.78 4.25
C LEU A 147 -5.85 14.06 3.87
N SER A 148 -6.79 14.49 4.70
CA SER A 148 -7.56 15.73 4.50
C SER A 148 -6.84 16.97 5.03
N GLY A 149 -5.57 16.85 5.45
CA GLY A 149 -4.78 17.94 6.02
C GLY A 149 -5.03 18.17 7.52
N GLY A 150 -5.75 17.27 8.19
CA GLY A 150 -6.17 17.42 9.58
C GLY A 150 -5.10 17.08 10.63
N PHE A 151 -3.81 17.03 10.30
CA PHE A 151 -2.78 16.74 11.32
C PHE A 151 -1.42 17.39 10.99
N ASP A 152 -1.20 18.57 11.57
CA ASP A 152 0.11 19.11 11.91
C ASP A 152 0.33 18.80 13.41
N GLY A 153 1.11 17.76 13.71
CA GLY A 153 1.35 17.31 15.08
C GLY A 153 2.18 16.05 15.15
#